data_AF-A0AAE8U9Y7-F1
#
_entry.id   AF-A0AAE8U9Y7-F1
#
_cell.length_a   1.000
_cell.length_b   1.000
_cell.length_c   1.000
_cell.angle_alpha   90.00
_cell.angle_beta   90.00
_cell.angle_gamma   90.00
#
_symmetry.space_group_name_H-M   'P 1'
#
loop_
_entity.id
_entity.type
_entity.pdbx_description
1 polymer ?
#
loop_
_entity_poly.entity_id
_entity_poly.type
_entity_poly.pdbx_seq_one_letter_code
_entity_poly.pdbx_strand_id
1 'polypeptide(L)'
;MPENKSTTDDEESLLYDEACRMVGQCCLMLASNGAETHRDQLVYQLKRLHWKFMVETDVSYNGILFAIEQLATARDDKFGSQTGS
;
A
#
# COMPACT_ATOMS: atom_id res chain seq x y z
N MET A 1 -29.80 18.45 16.05
CA MET A 1 -28.42 18.80 15.68
C MET A 1 -27.78 17.53 15.15
N PRO A 2 -27.53 17.36 13.85
CA PRO A 2 -26.78 16.20 13.39
C PRO A 2 -25.30 16.44 13.70
N GLU A 3 -24.69 15.46 14.35
CA GLU A 3 -23.28 15.42 14.68
C GLU A 3 -22.46 15.44 13.38
N ASN A 4 -21.48 16.33 13.32
CA ASN A 4 -20.50 16.46 12.25
C ASN A 4 -19.67 15.15 12.21
N LYS A 5 -20.12 14.17 11.43
CA LYS A 5 -19.45 12.88 11.31
C LYS A 5 -18.20 13.06 10.45
N SER A 6 -17.05 12.88 11.10
CA SER A 6 -15.66 12.93 10.63
C SER A 6 -15.48 12.66 9.12
N THR A 7 -15.32 13.72 8.33
CA THR A 7 -14.97 13.64 6.89
C THR A 7 -13.61 12.96 6.65
N THR A 8 -12.73 12.99 7.65
CA THR A 8 -11.37 12.44 7.61
C THR A 8 -11.32 10.92 7.66
N ASP A 9 -12.25 10.27 8.38
CA ASP A 9 -12.27 8.81 8.50
C ASP A 9 -12.65 8.16 7.15
N ASP A 10 -13.51 8.83 6.38
CA ASP A 10 -13.94 8.40 5.06
C ASP A 10 -12.80 8.54 4.02
N GLU A 11 -12.00 9.61 4.08
CA GLU A 11 -10.87 9.82 3.16
C GLU A 11 -9.72 8.83 3.38
N GLU A 12 -9.39 8.53 4.64
CA GLU A 12 -8.38 7.53 4.98
C GLU A 12 -8.83 6.12 4.56
N SER A 13 -10.12 5.79 4.73
CA SER A 13 -10.69 4.53 4.25
C SER A 13 -10.58 4.41 2.72
N LEU A 14 -10.87 5.49 1.98
CA LEU A 14 -10.74 5.50 0.53
C LEU A 14 -9.28 5.29 0.08
N LEU A 15 -8.32 5.91 0.78
CA LEU A 15 -6.90 5.72 0.50
C LEU A 15 -6.45 4.28 0.78
N TYR A 16 -6.95 3.68 1.87
CA TYR A 16 -6.66 2.30 2.22
C TYR A 16 -7.26 1.30 1.20
N ASP A 17 -8.49 1.52 0.77
CA ASP A 17 -9.15 0.71 -0.27
C ASP A 17 -8.41 0.80 -1.60
N GLU A 18 -7.95 2.00 -1.96
CA GLU A 18 -7.14 2.24 -3.15
C GLU A 18 -5.80 1.48 -3.06
N ALA A 19 -5.10 1.58 -1.93
CA ALA A 19 -3.87 0.82 -1.71
C ALA A 19 -4.09 -0.69 -1.78
N CYS A 20 -5.15 -1.21 -1.15
CA CYS A 20 -5.54 -2.62 -1.24
C CYS A 20 -5.77 -3.05 -2.68
N ARG A 21 -6.48 -2.23 -3.47
CA ARG A 21 -6.71 -2.48 -4.89
C ARG A 21 -5.39 -2.56 -5.67
N MET A 22 -4.46 -1.63 -5.45
CA MET A 22 -3.17 -1.60 -6.15
C MET A 22 -2.28 -2.81 -5.79
N VAL A 23 -2.26 -3.19 -4.51
CA VAL A 23 -1.58 -4.40 -4.05
C VAL A 23 -2.22 -5.64 -4.68
N GLY A 24 -3.55 -5.75 -4.68
CA GLY A 24 -4.29 -6.85 -5.29
C GLY A 24 -3.99 -7.01 -6.78
N GLN A 25 -3.88 -5.92 -7.53
CA GLN A 25 -3.46 -5.94 -8.93
C GLN A 25 -2.03 -6.46 -9.11
N CYS A 26 -1.10 -6.06 -8.22
CA CYS A 26 0.27 -6.59 -8.25
C CYS A 26 0.31 -8.10 -7.92
N CYS A 27 -0.45 -8.55 -6.93
CA CYS A 27 -0.58 -9.97 -6.60
C CYS A 27 -1.11 -10.78 -7.80
N LEU A 28 -2.18 -10.30 -8.44
CA LEU A 28 -2.77 -10.97 -9.60
C LEU A 28 -1.77 -11.08 -10.75
N MET A 29 -1.04 -10.00 -11.04
CA MET A 29 -0.02 -9.95 -12.10
C MET A 29 1.17 -10.88 -11.82
N LEU A 30 1.61 -11.00 -10.57
CA LEU A 30 2.66 -11.94 -10.19
C LEU A 30 2.18 -13.39 -10.30
N ALA A 31 1.01 -13.69 -9.73
CA ALA A 31 0.42 -15.02 -9.75
C ALA A 31 0.13 -15.51 -11.18
N SER A 32 -0.39 -14.63 -12.05
CA SER A 32 -0.63 -14.97 -13.46
C SER A 32 0.64 -15.33 -14.22
N ASN A 33 1.79 -14.83 -13.77
CA ASN A 33 3.09 -15.09 -14.36
C ASN A 33 3.85 -16.24 -13.66
N GLY A 34 3.20 -16.95 -12.73
CA GLY A 34 3.82 -18.03 -11.96
C GLY A 34 4.89 -17.56 -10.96
N ALA A 35 4.93 -16.26 -10.64
CA ALA A 35 5.89 -15.69 -9.71
C ALA A 35 5.38 -15.75 -8.26
N GLU A 36 6.31 -15.98 -7.33
CA GLU A 36 6.00 -15.95 -5.90
C GLU A 36 5.68 -14.52 -5.43
N THR A 37 4.67 -14.41 -4.57
CA THR A 37 4.28 -13.13 -3.98
C THR A 37 4.91 -13.01 -2.59
N HIS A 38 5.85 -12.09 -2.45
CA HIS A 38 6.43 -11.70 -1.16
C HIS A 38 6.53 -10.17 -1.07
N ARG A 39 6.62 -9.66 0.16
CA ARG A 39 6.54 -8.23 0.46
C ARG A 39 7.51 -7.38 -0.37
N ASP A 40 8.78 -7.79 -0.46
CA ASP A 40 9.80 -7.03 -1.18
C ASP A 40 9.51 -6.99 -2.70
N GLN A 41 8.99 -8.09 -3.27
CA GLN A 41 8.52 -8.14 -4.66
C GLN A 41 7.33 -7.21 -4.90
N LEU A 42 6.36 -7.17 -3.97
CA LEU A 42 5.22 -6.25 -4.06
C LEU A 42 5.69 -4.78 -4.02
N VAL A 43 6.59 -4.43 -3.10
CA VAL A 43 7.19 -3.08 -3.04
C VAL A 43 7.89 -2.72 -4.35
N TYR A 44 8.64 -3.66 -4.94
CA TYR A 44 9.29 -3.44 -6.23
C TYR A 44 8.27 -3.17 -7.36
N GLN A 45 7.22 -3.99 -7.47
CA GLN A 45 6.21 -3.80 -8.51
C GLN A 45 5.43 -2.49 -8.33
N LEU A 46 5.10 -2.11 -7.08
CA LEU A 46 4.44 -0.85 -6.78
C LEU A 46 5.31 0.36 -7.13
N LYS A 47 6.62 0.34 -6.81
CA LYS A 47 7.56 1.40 -7.22
C LYS A 47 7.64 1.53 -8.74
N ARG A 48 7.68 0.40 -9.45
CA ARG A 48 7.69 0.37 -10.92
C ARG A 48 6.39 0.92 -11.51
N LEU A 49 5.25 0.60 -10.91
CA LEU A 49 3.94 1.10 -11.32
C LEU A 49 3.80 2.60 -11.07
N HIS A 50 4.23 3.09 -9.90
CA HIS A 50 4.25 4.51 -9.57
C HIS A 50 5.11 5.31 -10.56
N TRP A 51 6.31 4.83 -10.85
CA TRP A 51 7.19 5.45 -11.85
C TRP A 51 6.53 5.54 -13.22
N LYS A 52 5.92 4.43 -13.69
CA LYS A 52 5.25 4.41 -15.00
C LYS A 52 4.11 5.43 -15.05
N PHE A 53 3.28 5.47 -14.01
CA PHE A 53 2.17 6.41 -13.92
C PHE A 53 2.67 7.86 -13.91
N MET A 54 3.69 8.17 -13.12
CA MET A 54 4.30 9.50 -13.04
C MET A 54 4.85 9.95 -14.40
N VAL A 55 5.54 9.08 -15.13
CA VAL A 55 6.06 9.39 -16.48
C VAL A 55 4.94 9.68 -17.48
N GLU A 56 3.81 8.97 -17.37
CA GLU A 56 2.69 9.11 -18.30
C GLU A 56 1.77 10.29 -17.99
N THR A 57 1.67 10.70 -16.72
CA THR A 57 0.64 11.65 -16.25
C THR A 57 1.21 12.91 -15.60
N ASP A 58 2.50 12.93 -15.26
CA ASP A 58 3.16 13.95 -14.44
C ASP A 58 2.54 14.13 -13.04
N VAL A 59 1.78 13.14 -12.57
CA VAL A 59 1.08 13.15 -11.29
C VAL A 59 1.58 12.00 -10.41
N SER A 60 1.73 12.29 -9.11
CA SER A 60 1.97 11.25 -8.11
C SER A 60 0.66 10.62 -7.65
N TYR A 61 0.61 9.29 -7.63
CA TYR A 61 -0.58 8.55 -7.19
C TYR A 61 -0.47 8.15 -5.72
N ASN A 62 -1.25 8.81 -4.87
CA ASN A 62 -1.16 8.70 -3.41
C ASN A 62 -1.42 7.27 -2.90
N GLY A 63 -2.40 6.53 -3.45
CA GLY A 63 -2.65 5.15 -3.05
C GLY A 63 -1.48 4.18 -3.29
N ILE A 64 -0.64 4.41 -4.31
CA ILE A 64 0.55 3.59 -4.54
C ILE A 64 1.64 3.93 -3.52
N LEU A 65 1.85 5.23 -3.23
CA LEU A 65 2.81 5.66 -2.21
C LEU A 65 2.43 5.10 -0.83
N PHE A 66 1.15 5.19 -0.47
CA PHE A 66 0.64 4.64 0.78
C PHE A 66 0.83 3.12 0.85
N ALA A 67 0.52 2.37 -0.23
CA ALA A 67 0.79 0.93 -0.29
C ALA A 67 2.28 0.58 -0.10
N ILE A 68 3.18 1.37 -0.71
CA ILE A 68 4.64 1.20 -0.56
C ILE A 68 5.04 1.45 0.88
N GLU A 69 4.54 2.50 1.51
CA GLU A 69 4.83 2.84 2.90
C GLU A 69 4.43 1.69 3.82
N GLN A 70 3.18 1.25 3.77
CA GLN A 70 2.66 0.17 4.63
C GLN A 70 3.45 -1.15 4.47
N LEU A 71 3.90 -1.46 3.26
CA LEU A 71 4.69 -2.68 3.01
C LEU A 71 6.18 -2.51 3.34
N ALA A 72 6.72 -1.30 3.28
CA ALA A 72 8.14 -1.03 3.56
C ALA A 72 8.41 -0.81 5.05
N THR A 73 7.50 -0.18 5.79
CA THR A 73 7.63 0.16 7.22
C THR A 73 7.38 -1.02 8.15
N ALA A 74 6.67 -2.06 7.71
CA ALA A 74 6.46 -3.31 8.45
C ALA A 74 7.74 -4.11 8.77
N ARG A 75 8.95 -3.56 8.53
CA ARG A 75 10.24 -4.13 8.94
C ARG A 75 10.63 -3.82 10.38
N ASP A 76 10.06 -2.78 11.02
CA ASP A 76 10.54 -2.33 12.33
C ASP A 76 9.62 -2.67 13.53
N ASP A 77 8.40 -3.16 13.30
CA ASP A 77 7.55 -3.71 14.37
C ASP A 77 7.90 -5.18 14.65
N LYS A 78 9.18 -5.45 14.92
CA LYS A 78 9.53 -6.69 15.61
C LYS A 78 8.95 -6.61 17.00
N PHE A 79 7.88 -7.37 17.22
CA PHE A 79 7.44 -7.90 18.51
C PHE A 79 7.32 -6.85 19.61
N GLY A 80 6.08 -6.60 20.05
CA GLY A 80 5.82 -6.12 21.40
C GLY A 80 6.77 -6.83 22.35
N SER A 81 7.61 -6.04 23.00
CA SER A 81 8.62 -6.41 23.97
C SER A 81 8.24 -7.67 24.75
N GLN A 82 8.84 -8.81 24.41
CA GLN A 82 9.18 -9.80 25.43
C GLN A 82 10.32 -9.19 26.25
N THR A 83 9.98 -8.24 27.12
CA THR A 83 10.79 -7.95 28.31
C THR A 83 10.49 -9.06 29.30
N GLY A 84 11.46 -9.95 29.49
CA GLY A 84 11.40 -10.98 30.50
C GLY A 84 11.34 -10.41 31.91
N SER A 85 10.69 -11.15 32.79
CA SER A 85 11.21 -11.61 34.09
C SER A 85 10.30 -12.74 34.58
#